data_AF-A0A382YQX5-F1
#
_entry.id   AF-A0A382YQX5-F1
#
_cell.length_a   1.000
_cell.length_b   1.000
_cell.length_c   1.000
_cell.angle_alpha   90.00
_cell.angle_beta   90.00
_cell.angle_gamma   90.00
#
_symmetry.space_group_name_H-M   'P 1'
#
loop_
_entity.id
_entity.type
_entity.pdbx_description
1 polymer ?
#
loop_
_entity_poly.entity_id
_entity_poly.type
_entity_poly.pdbx_seq_one_letter_code
_entity_poly.pdbx_strand_id
1 'polypeptide(L)'
;MRYSNQELWQFIKQHPDFTNFTGKDHDLRDWTKDNPEISVNLEKGSWYNHKTGEGGGLFDLAKVLNVLPETKKNIPTANEIWQKYQVVTYDSEVNQLA
;
A
#
# COMPACT_ATOMS: atom_id res chain seq x y z
N MET A 1 7.99 8.51 -9.51
CA MET A 1 6.99 8.10 -8.50
C MET A 1 7.72 7.47 -7.33
N ARG A 2 7.16 7.56 -6.11
CA ARG A 2 7.79 7.06 -4.87
C ARG A 2 7.88 5.54 -4.79
N TYR A 3 6.96 4.84 -5.45
CA TYR A 3 6.85 3.39 -5.46
C TYR A 3 6.93 2.87 -6.90
N SER A 4 7.57 1.71 -7.08
CA SER A 4 7.53 0.94 -8.32
C SER A 4 6.15 0.29 -8.53
N ASN A 5 5.87 -0.14 -9.77
CA ASN A 5 4.62 -0.84 -10.08
C ASN A 5 4.48 -2.15 -9.29
N GLN A 6 5.59 -2.85 -9.04
CA GLN A 6 5.59 -4.05 -8.21
C GLN A 6 5.27 -3.73 -6.74
N GLU A 7 5.88 -2.70 -6.15
CA GLU A 7 5.55 -2.29 -4.78
C GLU A 7 4.09 -1.87 -4.64
N LEU A 8 3.58 -1.06 -5.57
CA LEU A 8 2.17 -0.66 -5.60
C LEU A 8 1.25 -1.88 -5.67
N TRP A 9 1.62 -2.87 -6.50
CA TRP A 9 0.87 -4.10 -6.60
C TRP A 9 0.88 -4.92 -5.31
N GLN A 10 2.01 -5.02 -4.60
CA GLN A 10 2.07 -5.69 -3.30
C GLN A 10 1.18 -5.01 -2.26
N PHE A 11 1.02 -3.69 -2.31
CA PHE A 11 0.06 -2.98 -1.46
C PHE A 11 -1.38 -3.27 -1.88
N ILE A 12 -1.68 -3.21 -3.18
CA ILE A 12 -3.04 -3.46 -3.72
C ILE A 12 -3.50 -4.90 -3.44
N LYS A 13 -2.62 -5.91 -3.56
CA LYS A 13 -2.95 -7.32 -3.28
C LYS A 13 -3.41 -7.57 -1.84
N GLN A 14 -3.14 -6.66 -0.90
CA GLN A 14 -3.63 -6.75 0.47
C GLN A 14 -5.14 -6.44 0.56
N HIS A 15 -5.70 -5.76 -0.43
CA HIS A 15 -7.13 -5.48 -0.49
C HIS A 15 -7.90 -6.76 -0.88
N PRO A 16 -8.99 -7.12 -0.16
CA PRO A 16 -9.75 -8.36 -0.40
C PRO A 16 -10.12 -8.59 -1.87
N ASP A 17 -10.53 -7.53 -2.58
CA ASP A 17 -10.94 -7.59 -3.99
C ASP A 17 -9.82 -8.01 -4.97
N PHE A 18 -8.55 -7.93 -4.55
CA PHE A 18 -7.39 -8.20 -5.39
C PHE A 18 -6.56 -9.42 -4.93
N THR A 19 -6.99 -10.10 -3.86
CA THR A 19 -6.25 -11.23 -3.25
C THR A 19 -6.01 -12.38 -4.23
N ASN A 20 -7.02 -12.71 -5.04
CA ASN A 20 -7.01 -13.82 -6.01
C ASN A 20 -6.36 -13.47 -7.36
N PHE A 21 -5.86 -12.24 -7.55
CA PHE A 21 -5.23 -11.86 -8.81
C PHE A 21 -3.91 -12.59 -9.04
N THR A 22 -3.82 -13.25 -10.18
CA THR A 22 -2.66 -14.02 -10.65
C THR A 22 -2.50 -13.86 -12.18
N GLY A 23 -1.39 -14.34 -12.75
CA GLY A 23 -1.13 -14.26 -14.18
C GLY A 23 0.26 -13.72 -14.50
N LYS A 24 0.39 -13.14 -15.70
CA LYS A 24 1.64 -12.49 -16.15
C LYS A 24 1.60 -11.01 -15.80
N ASP A 25 2.77 -10.39 -15.69
CA ASP A 25 2.88 -8.97 -15.30
C ASP A 25 2.08 -8.03 -16.21
N HIS A 26 1.93 -8.30 -17.51
CA HIS A 26 1.10 -7.49 -18.41
C HIS A 26 -0.40 -7.80 -18.38
N ASP A 27 -0.82 -8.89 -17.72
CA ASP A 27 -2.22 -9.31 -17.65
C ASP A 27 -2.48 -10.15 -16.37
N LEU A 28 -2.67 -9.45 -15.26
CA LEU A 28 -3.09 -10.02 -13.98
C LEU A 28 -4.60 -9.90 -13.82
N ARG A 29 -5.27 -11.00 -13.49
CA ARG A 29 -6.73 -11.05 -13.29
C ARG A 29 -7.09 -12.02 -12.17
N ASP A 30 -8.30 -11.89 -11.67
CA ASP A 30 -8.92 -12.88 -10.79
C ASP A 30 -9.47 -14.05 -11.62
N TRP A 31 -8.63 -15.03 -11.92
CA TRP A 31 -8.99 -16.22 -12.69
C TRP A 31 -9.93 -17.20 -11.95
N THR A 32 -10.33 -16.91 -10.71
CA THR A 32 -11.39 -17.66 -10.04
C THR A 32 -12.78 -17.30 -10.58
N LYS A 33 -12.87 -16.18 -11.33
CA LYS A 33 -14.08 -15.72 -12.01
C LYS A 33 -14.06 -16.17 -13.47
N ASP A 34 -15.19 -16.66 -13.96
CA ASP A 34 -15.36 -17.13 -15.35
C ASP A 34 -15.10 -16.01 -16.37
N ASN A 35 -15.49 -14.78 -16.04
CA ASN A 35 -15.18 -13.58 -16.83
C ASN A 35 -14.67 -12.44 -15.92
N PRO A 36 -13.34 -12.35 -15.70
CA PRO A 36 -12.77 -11.36 -14.80
C PRO A 36 -12.96 -9.94 -15.36
N GLU A 37 -13.69 -9.11 -14.63
CA GLU A 37 -14.02 -7.75 -15.09
C GLU A 37 -12.81 -6.81 -15.09
N ILE A 38 -11.82 -7.03 -14.22
CA ILE A 38 -10.66 -6.16 -14.05
C ILE A 38 -9.38 -6.87 -14.46
N SER A 39 -8.53 -6.18 -15.22
CA SER A 39 -7.14 -6.59 -15.51
C SER A 39 -6.15 -5.55 -15.03
N VAL A 40 -5.01 -6.01 -14.54
CA VAL A 40 -3.87 -5.17 -14.12
C VAL A 40 -2.67 -5.47 -15.01
N ASN A 41 -1.99 -4.42 -15.45
CA ASN A 41 -0.74 -4.48 -16.21
C ASN A 41 0.35 -3.75 -15.43
N LEU A 42 1.26 -4.52 -14.82
CA LEU A 42 2.40 -4.04 -14.03
C LEU A 42 3.50 -3.42 -14.88
N GLU A 43 3.68 -3.85 -16.13
CA GLU A 43 4.66 -3.24 -17.04
C GLU A 43 4.28 -1.78 -17.35
N LYS A 44 2.99 -1.53 -17.56
CA LYS A 44 2.40 -0.20 -17.80
C LYS A 44 2.03 0.55 -16.52
N GLY A 45 1.94 -0.15 -15.39
CA GLY A 45 1.50 0.43 -14.12
C GLY A 45 0.04 0.87 -14.14
N SER A 46 -0.83 0.08 -14.78
CA SER A 46 -2.24 0.45 -15.03
C SER A 46 -3.21 -0.66 -14.70
N TRP A 47 -4.47 -0.30 -14.47
CA TRP A 47 -5.60 -1.22 -14.35
C TRP A 47 -6.72 -0.80 -15.31
N TYR A 48 -7.57 -1.75 -15.68
CA TYR A 48 -8.70 -1.54 -16.57
C TYR A 48 -9.88 -2.44 -16.20
N ASN A 49 -11.09 -1.88 -16.20
CA ASN A 49 -12.35 -2.58 -16.05
C ASN A 49 -13.00 -2.77 -17.44
N HIS A 50 -13.04 -4.01 -17.90
CA HIS A 50 -13.56 -4.42 -19.21
C HIS A 50 -15.09 -4.27 -19.34
N LYS A 51 -15.81 -4.12 -18.22
CA LYS A 51 -17.26 -3.96 -18.19
C LYS A 51 -17.70 -2.51 -18.26
N THR A 52 -16.99 -1.61 -17.56
CA THR A 52 -17.33 -0.18 -17.51
C THR A 52 -16.48 0.67 -18.46
N GLY A 53 -15.36 0.15 -18.93
CA GLY A 53 -14.37 0.89 -19.72
C GLY A 53 -13.50 1.83 -18.89
N GLU A 54 -13.63 1.81 -17.56
CA GLU A 54 -12.85 2.63 -16.65
C GLU A 54 -11.45 2.05 -16.45
N GLY A 55 -10.50 2.90 -16.08
CA GLY A 55 -9.14 2.47 -15.79
C GLY A 55 -8.30 3.63 -15.28
N GLY A 56 -7.06 3.34 -14.93
CA GLY A 56 -6.13 4.35 -14.43
C GLY A 56 -4.80 3.78 -13.99
N GLY A 57 -3.99 4.62 -13.36
CA GLY A 57 -2.69 4.23 -12.81
C GLY A 57 -2.82 3.43 -11.50
N LEU A 58 -1.86 2.55 -11.24
CA LEU A 58 -1.81 1.78 -9.99
C LEU A 58 -1.63 2.66 -8.75
N PHE A 59 -0.96 3.81 -8.87
CA PHE A 59 -0.80 4.72 -7.74
C PHE A 59 -2.14 5.31 -7.29
N ASP A 60 -2.98 5.75 -8.23
CA ASP A 60 -4.30 6.29 -7.92
C ASP A 60 -5.23 5.19 -7.39
N LEU A 61 -5.15 3.98 -7.96
CA LEU A 61 -5.87 2.82 -7.42
C LEU A 61 -5.47 2.54 -5.97
N ALA A 62 -4.17 2.49 -5.66
CA ALA A 62 -3.67 2.26 -4.31
C ALA A 62 -4.12 3.35 -3.32
N LYS A 63 -4.21 4.60 -3.77
CA LYS A 63 -4.76 5.72 -2.98
C LYS A 63 -6.24 5.54 -2.68
N VAL A 64 -7.05 5.24 -3.70
CA VAL A 64 -8.51 5.06 -3.56
C VAL A 64 -8.81 3.86 -2.65
N LEU A 65 -8.03 2.78 -2.77
CA LEU A 65 -8.13 1.61 -1.89
C LEU A 65 -7.55 1.83 -0.49
N ASN A 66 -6.91 2.98 -0.25
CA ASN A 66 -6.30 3.35 1.03
C ASN A 66 -5.26 2.32 1.55
N VAL A 67 -4.49 1.70 0.65
CA VAL A 67 -3.53 0.63 0.96
C VAL A 67 -2.07 1.09 1.05
N LEU A 68 -1.81 2.38 0.80
CA LEU A 68 -0.44 2.91 0.83
C LEU A 68 0.13 2.96 2.27
N PRO A 69 1.44 2.72 2.47
CA PRO A 69 2.03 2.72 3.80
C PRO A 69 1.84 4.03 4.57
N GLU A 70 1.80 5.17 3.89
CA GLU A 70 1.58 6.48 4.52
C GLU A 70 0.16 6.73 5.03
N THR A 71 -0.84 5.95 4.57
CA THR A 71 -2.21 6.03 5.09
C THR A 71 -2.37 5.24 6.39
N LYS A 72 -1.50 4.25 6.62
CA LYS A 72 -1.28 3.71 7.97
C LYS A 72 -0.57 4.81 8.77
N LYS A 73 -1.34 5.71 9.38
CA LYS A 73 -0.83 6.52 10.49
C LYS A 73 -0.10 5.56 11.42
N ASN A 74 1.22 5.71 11.53
CA ASN A 74 2.03 5.03 12.52
C ASN A 74 1.45 5.41 13.88
N ILE A 75 0.50 4.60 14.38
CA ILE A 75 0.18 4.59 15.79
C ILE A 75 1.45 4.01 16.41
N PRO A 76 2.25 4.82 17.12
CA PRO A 76 3.47 4.29 17.70
C PRO A 76 3.08 3.14 18.62
N THR A 77 3.78 2.03 18.51
CA THR A 77 3.62 0.92 19.44
C THR A 77 3.90 1.40 20.86
N ALA A 78 3.32 0.74 21.87
CA ALA A 78 3.59 1.09 23.27
C ALA A 78 5.11 1.18 23.55
N ASN A 79 5.90 0.27 22.97
CA ASN A 79 7.36 0.28 23.10
C ASN A 79 8.03 1.53 22.48
N GLU A 80 7.60 1.97 21.30
CA GLU A 80 8.09 3.21 20.68
C GLU A 80 7.68 4.45 21.48
N ILE A 81 6.51 4.44 22.13
CA ILE A 81 6.09 5.50 23.06
C ILE A 81 7.04 5.51 24.27
N TRP A 82 7.28 4.37 24.90
CA TRP A 82 8.17 4.26 26.06
C TRP A 82 9.61 4.71 25.76
N GLN A 83 10.18 4.28 24.64
CA GLN A 83 11.53 4.69 24.24
C GLN A 83 11.63 6.20 24.01
N LYS A 84 10.63 6.82 23.38
CA LYS A 84 10.60 8.29 23.23
C LYS A 84 10.53 9.01 24.57
N TYR A 85 9.74 8.51 25.53
CA TYR A 85 9.68 9.09 26.87
C TYR A 85 11.01 8.99 27.61
N GLN A 86 11.70 7.84 27.55
CA GLN A 86 13.02 7.68 28.17
C GLN A 86 14.05 8.65 27.61
N VAL A 87 14.11 8.80 26.28
CA VAL A 87 15.05 9.73 25.63
C VAL A 87 14.79 11.18 26.07
N VAL A 88 13.51 11.60 26.13
CA VAL A 88 13.15 12.96 26.58
C VAL A 88 13.48 13.17 28.06
N THR A 89 13.28 12.18 28.93
CA THR A 89 13.62 12.30 30.35
C THR A 89 15.13 12.41 30.56
N TYR A 90 15.94 11.59 29.87
CA TYR A 90 17.41 11.64 30.00
C TYR A 90 17.99 13.00 29.57
N ASP A 91 17.57 13.56 28.44
CA ASP A 91 18.08 14.86 27.97
C ASP A 91 17.64 16.03 28.88
N SER A 92 16.48 15.90 29.54
CA SER A 92 15.97 16.93 30.46
C SER A 92 16.59 16.91 31.86
N GLU A 93 17.03 15.74 32.34
CA GLU A 93 17.68 15.59 33.64
C GLU A 93 19.16 15.99 33.59
N VAL A 94 19.84 15.74 32.47
CA VAL A 94 21.25 16.11 32.29
C VAL A 94 21.44 17.64 32.16
N ASN A 95 20.45 18.36 31.63
CA ASN A 95 20.50 19.83 31.48
C ASN A 95 20.05 20.61 32.73
N GLN A 96 19.58 19.96 33.80
CA GLN A 96 19.20 20.60 35.07
C GLN A 96 20.26 20.42 36.17
N LEU A 97 21.34 19.69 35.89
CA LEU A 97 22.44 19.42 36.83
C LEU A 97 23.75 20.15 36.47
N ALA A 98 23.71 21.12 35.54
CA ALA A 98 24.85 21.94 35.12
C ALA A 98 24.84 23.32 35.79
#